data_AF-R6CEV5-F1
#
_entry.id   AF-R6CEV5-F1
#
_cell.length_a   1.000
_cell.length_b   1.000
_cell.length_c   1.000
_cell.angle_alpha   90.00
_cell.angle_beta   90.00
_cell.angle_gamma   90.00
#
_symmetry.space_group_name_H-M   'P 1'
#
loop_
_entity.id
_entity.type
_entity.pdbx_description
1 polymer ?
#
loop_
_entity_poly.entity_id
_entity_poly.type
_entity_poly.pdbx_seq_one_letter_code
_entity_poly.pdbx_strand_id
1 'polypeptide(L)'
;MNEQEKAIVKEKKLEFWLGVFFLIPSMLGVIAFVLCLLDYRWYFSEMSRLSSNWTAKISYDEGGGGAMSAAPIYLGIMAMVGVYLIKNNARYIFMKKD
;
A
#
# COMPACT_ATOMS: atom_id res chain seq x y z
N MET A 1 34.29 -7.67 -7.94
CA MET A 1 32.84 -7.98 -7.89
C MET A 1 32.49 -8.74 -9.15
N ASN A 2 32.12 -10.01 -9.01
CA ASN A 2 31.74 -10.88 -10.13
C ASN A 2 30.43 -10.42 -10.79
N GLU A 3 30.19 -10.82 -12.04
CA GLU A 3 28.94 -10.50 -12.76
C GLU A 3 27.70 -11.00 -12.01
N GLN A 4 27.81 -12.14 -11.31
CA GLN A 4 26.74 -12.68 -10.45
C GLN A 4 26.42 -11.76 -9.26
N GLU A 5 27.45 -11.20 -8.61
CA GLU A 5 27.26 -10.27 -7.50
C GLU A 5 26.62 -8.95 -7.97
N LYS A 6 26.97 -8.48 -9.17
CA LYS A 6 26.31 -7.31 -9.80
C LYS A 6 24.82 -7.57 -10.05
N ALA A 7 24.47 -8.76 -10.54
CA ALA A 7 23.09 -9.15 -10.78
C ALA A 7 22.28 -9.19 -9.48
N ILE A 8 22.82 -9.81 -8.42
CA ILE A 8 22.18 -9.87 -7.09
C ILE A 8 21.93 -8.46 -6.54
N VAL A 9 22.90 -7.55 -6.65
CA VAL A 9 22.71 -6.16 -6.17
C VAL A 9 21.60 -5.44 -6.97
N LYS A 10 21.51 -5.67 -8.28
CA LYS A 10 20.43 -5.08 -9.10
C LYS A 10 19.05 -5.61 -8.70
N GLU A 11 18.92 -6.92 -8.51
CA GLU A 11 17.69 -7.56 -8.05
C GLU A 11 17.23 -7.01 -6.70
N LYS A 12 18.14 -6.93 -5.72
CA LYS A 12 17.83 -6.42 -4.39
C LYS A 12 17.45 -4.94 -4.39
N LYS A 13 18.04 -4.14 -5.28
CA LYS A 13 17.62 -2.75 -5.50
C LYS A 13 16.21 -2.68 -6.09
N LEU A 14 15.88 -3.54 -7.05
CA LEU A 14 14.54 -3.59 -7.63
C LEU A 14 13.50 -3.98 -6.58
N GLU A 15 13.75 -5.02 -5.79
CA GLU A 15 12.87 -5.44 -4.69
C GLU A 15 12.63 -4.32 -3.68
N PHE A 16 13.67 -3.53 -3.35
CA PHE A 16 13.50 -2.35 -2.49
C PHE A 16 12.52 -1.34 -3.09
N TRP A 17 12.68 -0.99 -4.37
CA TRP A 17 11.80 -0.05 -5.05
C TRP A 17 10.37 -0.59 -5.18
N LEU A 18 10.21 -1.89 -5.39
CA LEU A 18 8.91 -2.56 -5.33
C LEU A 18 8.28 -2.44 -3.93
N GLY A 19 9.10 -2.56 -2.88
CA GLY A 19 8.66 -2.35 -1.51
C GLY A 19 8.15 -0.93 -1.27
N VAL A 20 8.87 0.09 -1.76
CA VAL A 20 8.42 1.49 -1.71
C VAL A 20 7.12 1.68 -2.49
N PHE A 21 7.02 1.10 -3.69
CA PHE A 21 5.81 1.17 -4.51
C PHE A 21 4.58 0.60 -3.79
N PHE A 22 4.70 -0.55 -3.13
CA PHE A 22 3.59 -1.13 -2.36
C PHE A 22 3.24 -0.37 -1.08
N LEU A 23 4.17 0.41 -0.53
CA LEU A 23 3.93 1.22 0.67
C LEU A 23 3.14 2.50 0.38
N ILE A 24 3.32 3.10 -0.81
CA ILE A 24 2.73 4.40 -1.19
C ILE A 24 1.20 4.40 -1.07
N PRO A 25 0.43 3.44 -1.64
CA PRO A 25 -1.03 3.44 -1.57
C PRO A 25 -1.55 3.49 -0.12
N SER A 26 -0.94 2.74 0.78
CA SER A 26 -1.36 2.67 2.18
C SER A 26 -1.00 3.93 2.95
N MET A 27 0.17 4.53 2.69
CA MET A 27 0.53 5.84 3.27
C MET A 27 -0.42 6.95 2.80
N LEU A 28 -0.77 6.98 1.51
CA LEU A 28 -1.76 7.92 0.98
C LEU A 28 -3.13 7.72 1.63
N GLY A 29 -3.54 6.47 1.87
CA GLY A 29 -4.77 6.15 2.59
C GLY A 29 -4.79 6.69 4.01
N VAL A 30 -3.69 6.55 4.77
CA VAL A 30 -3.58 7.10 6.13
C VAL A 30 -3.58 8.63 6.11
N ILE A 31 -2.85 9.27 5.20
CA ILE A 31 -2.83 10.73 5.07
C ILE A 31 -4.23 11.26 4.75
N ALA A 32 -4.92 10.64 3.79
CA ALA A 32 -6.30 10.97 3.44
C ALA A 32 -7.22 10.86 4.65
N PHE A 33 -7.10 9.76 5.40
CA PHE A 33 -7.89 9.53 6.62
C PHE A 33 -7.65 10.62 7.69
N VAL A 34 -6.40 10.99 7.94
CA VAL A 34 -6.05 12.05 8.89
C VAL A 34 -6.59 13.41 8.42
N LEU A 35 -6.47 13.75 7.14
CA LEU A 35 -7.01 15.00 6.59
C LEU A 35 -8.55 15.06 6.69
N CYS A 36 -9.24 13.93 6.49
CA CYS A 36 -10.68 13.83 6.73
C CYS A 36 -11.03 14.06 8.21
N LEU A 37 -10.25 13.53 9.15
CA LEU A 37 -10.49 13.75 10.59
C LEU A 37 -10.30 15.22 11.01
N LEU A 38 -9.46 15.96 10.30
CA LEU A 38 -9.20 17.39 10.57
C LEU A 38 -10.20 18.32 9.87
N ASP A 39 -11.32 17.78 9.37
CA ASP A 39 -12.38 18.51 8.64
C ASP A 39 -11.84 19.36 7.48
N TYR A 40 -10.79 18.87 6.82
CA TYR A 40 -10.22 19.54 5.66
C TYR A 40 -11.16 19.37 4.47
N ARG A 41 -12.02 20.38 4.22
CA ARG A 41 -13.09 20.45 3.19
C ARG A 41 -12.59 20.49 1.74
N TRP A 42 -11.59 19.70 1.39
CA TRP A 42 -11.29 19.39 -0.01
C TRP A 42 -12.09 18.15 -0.37
N TYR A 43 -12.57 18.06 -1.61
CA TYR A 43 -13.26 16.89 -2.17
C TYR A 43 -12.35 15.65 -2.18
N PHE A 44 -11.95 15.18 -1.01
CA PHE A 44 -11.25 13.92 -0.86
C PHE A 44 -12.21 12.85 -1.37
N SER A 45 -11.69 11.96 -2.22
CA SER A 45 -12.43 10.78 -2.66
C SER A 45 -12.94 10.08 -1.41
N GLU A 46 -14.23 10.23 -1.13
CA GLU A 46 -14.85 9.54 -0.02
C GLU A 46 -14.49 8.07 -0.14
N MET A 47 -14.06 7.46 0.97
CA MET A 47 -13.76 6.03 0.99
C MET A 47 -14.98 5.21 0.54
N SER A 48 -16.20 5.77 0.63
CA SER A 48 -17.46 5.29 0.05
C SER A 48 -17.38 5.02 -1.47
N ARG A 49 -16.68 5.86 -2.25
CA ARG A 49 -16.57 5.72 -3.72
C ARG A 49 -15.54 4.68 -4.14
N LEU A 50 -14.52 4.44 -3.31
CA LEU A 50 -13.56 3.35 -3.50
C LEU A 50 -14.17 2.01 -3.02
N SER A 51 -14.89 2.07 -1.91
CA SER A 51 -15.69 0.98 -1.35
C SER A 51 -16.79 0.55 -2.32
N SER A 52 -17.53 1.45 -2.96
CA SER A 52 -18.68 1.09 -3.81
C SER A 52 -18.33 0.17 -4.98
N ASN A 53 -17.09 0.22 -5.49
CA ASN A 53 -16.59 -0.68 -6.53
C ASN A 53 -16.06 -2.02 -5.98
N TRP A 54 -15.80 -2.10 -4.67
CA TRP A 54 -15.17 -3.23 -3.98
C TRP A 54 -16.08 -3.83 -2.89
N THR A 55 -17.32 -3.36 -2.83
CA THR A 55 -18.38 -3.77 -1.91
C THR A 55 -19.39 -4.58 -2.70
N ALA A 56 -19.74 -5.77 -2.20
CA ALA A 56 -20.86 -6.50 -2.74
C ALA A 56 -22.13 -5.67 -2.56
N LYS A 57 -22.81 -5.34 -3.66
CA LYS A 57 -24.08 -4.61 -3.65
C LYS A 57 -25.18 -5.59 -3.25
N ILE A 58 -25.38 -5.79 -1.95
CA ILE A 58 -26.52 -6.55 -1.45
C ILE A 58 -27.70 -5.57 -1.39
N SER A 59 -28.72 -5.82 -2.21
CA SER A 59 -29.93 -4.98 -2.27
C SER A 59 -30.64 -5.00 -0.92
N TYR A 60 -31.19 -3.86 -0.50
CA TYR A 60 -31.89 -3.74 0.78
C TYR A 60 -33.28 -4.41 0.80
N ASP A 61 -33.73 -4.94 -0.34
CA ASP A 61 -35.02 -5.61 -0.48
C ASP A 61 -35.12 -6.92 0.34
N GLU A 62 -34.00 -7.49 0.79
CA GLU A 62 -33.94 -8.74 1.57
C GLU A 62 -33.18 -8.60 2.91
N GLY A 63 -33.18 -7.41 3.54
CA GLY A 63 -32.58 -7.21 4.88
C GLY A 63 -31.07 -6.92 4.86
N GLY A 64 -30.67 -6.00 3.99
CA GLY A 64 -29.26 -5.68 3.66
C GLY A 64 -28.36 -5.33 4.85
N GLY A 65 -27.39 -6.19 5.11
CA GLY A 65 -26.15 -5.86 5.83
C GLY A 65 -25.12 -5.31 4.84
N GLY A 66 -24.56 -4.13 5.12
CA GLY A 66 -23.51 -3.54 4.29
C GLY A 66 -22.28 -4.46 4.23
N ALA A 67 -21.92 -4.93 3.03
CA ALA A 67 -20.67 -5.67 2.85
C ALA A 67 -19.48 -4.71 2.98
N MET A 68 -18.59 -4.97 3.94
CA MET A 68 -17.38 -4.18 4.12
C MET A 68 -16.44 -4.40 2.93
N SER A 69 -15.95 -3.31 2.33
CA SER A 69 -15.02 -3.37 1.19
C SER A 69 -13.76 -4.19 1.55
N ALA A 70 -13.25 -5.01 0.62
CA ALA A 70 -11.99 -5.72 0.80
C ALA A 70 -10.74 -4.81 0.74
N ALA A 71 -10.92 -3.54 0.33
CA ALA A 71 -9.84 -2.58 0.12
C ALA A 71 -8.94 -2.35 1.36
N PRO A 72 -9.45 -2.23 2.61
CA PRO A 72 -8.61 -2.05 3.78
C PRO A 72 -7.68 -3.24 4.04
N ILE A 73 -8.16 -4.47 3.83
CA ILE A 73 -7.35 -5.69 4.01
C ILE A 73 -6.25 -5.73 2.95
N TYR A 74 -6.60 -5.47 1.69
CA TYR A 74 -5.63 -5.46 0.58
C TYR A 74 -4.53 -4.40 0.79
N LEU A 75 -4.93 -3.18 1.16
CA LEU A 75 -3.98 -2.09 1.48
C LEU A 75 -3.11 -2.44 2.70
N GLY A 76 -3.67 -3.12 3.72
CA GLY A 76 -2.92 -3.61 4.87
C GLY A 76 -1.84 -4.62 4.49
N ILE A 77 -2.19 -5.62 3.67
CA ILE A 77 -1.24 -6.65 3.21
C ILE A 77 -0.16 -6.02 2.32
N MET A 78 -0.52 -5.15 1.39
CA MET A 78 0.46 -4.44 0.55
C MET A 78 1.44 -3.62 1.39
N ALA A 79 0.97 -2.94 2.45
CA ALA A 79 1.84 -2.22 3.36
C ALA A 79 2.83 -3.16 4.07
N MET A 80 2.35 -4.29 4.60
CA MET A 80 3.22 -5.27 5.28
C MET A 80 4.29 -5.84 4.35
N VAL A 81 3.90 -6.22 3.13
CA VAL A 81 4.83 -6.71 2.09
C VAL A 81 5.82 -5.61 1.71
N GLY A 82 5.35 -4.38 1.53
CA GLY A 82 6.18 -3.23 1.21
C GLY A 82 7.27 -2.98 2.25
N VAL A 83 6.89 -2.93 3.53
CA VAL A 83 7.83 -2.78 4.66
C VAL A 83 8.82 -3.95 4.72
N TYR A 84 8.36 -5.18 4.51
CA TYR A 84 9.22 -6.36 4.54
C TYR A 84 10.31 -6.30 3.45
N LEU A 85 9.94 -5.96 2.22
CA LEU A 85 10.87 -5.81 1.10
C LEU A 85 11.88 -4.69 1.32
N ILE A 86 11.42 -3.55 1.84
CA ILE A 86 12.30 -2.42 2.20
C ILE A 86 13.29 -2.86 3.27
N LYS A 87 12.81 -3.44 4.38
CA LYS A 87 13.65 -3.85 5.51
C LYS A 87 14.74 -4.84 5.09
N ASN A 88 14.39 -5.84 4.28
CA ASN A 88 15.33 -6.87 3.88
C ASN A 88 16.41 -6.35 2.91
N ASN A 89 16.08 -5.33 2.12
CA ASN A 89 16.92 -4.86 1.02
C ASN A 89 17.56 -3.49 1.23
N ALA A 90 17.21 -2.75 2.29
CA ALA A 90 17.72 -1.41 2.59
C ALA A 90 19.26 -1.35 2.59
N ARG A 91 19.93 -2.40 3.07
CA ARG A 91 21.39 -2.49 3.10
C ARG A 91 22.03 -2.34 1.71
N TYR A 92 21.38 -2.81 0.65
CA TYR A 92 21.91 -2.72 -0.72
C TYR A 92 21.77 -1.32 -1.35
N ILE A 93 21.04 -0.41 -0.68
CA ILE A 93 20.92 1.00 -1.08
C ILE A 93 21.74 1.91 -0.16
N PHE A 94 21.66 1.69 1.15
CA PHE A 94 22.19 2.64 2.13
C PHE A 94 23.57 2.26 2.70
N MET A 95 24.01 1.01 2.63
CA MET A 95 25.37 0.68 3.05
C MET A 95 26.32 1.06 1.93
N LYS A 96 27.18 2.04 2.22
CA LYS A 96 28.29 2.42 1.36
C LYS A 96 29.24 1.22 1.29
N LYS A 97 29.73 0.91 0.09
CA LYS A 97 30.87 0.00 -0.05
C LYS A 97 32.08 0.72 0.52
N ASP A 98 32.55 0.25 1.66
CA ASP A 98 33.94 0.49 2.08
C ASP A 98 34.90 -0.26 1.14
#